data_AF-A0A081PIB3-F1
#
_entry.id   AF-A0A081PIB3-F1
#
_cell.length_a   1.000
_cell.length_b   1.000
_cell.length_c   1.000
_cell.angle_alpha   90.00
_cell.angle_beta   90.00
_cell.angle_gamma   90.00
#
_symmetry.space_group_name_H-M   'P 1'
#
loop_
_entity.id
_entity.type
_entity.pdbx_description
1 polymer ?
#
loop_
_entity_poly.entity_id
_entity_poly.type
_entity_poly.pdbx_seq_one_letter_code
_entity_poly.pdbx_strand_id
1 'polypeptide(L)'
;IAGDASKASANATQFIKVANGIDYKVIAEGNIHALLKDAGTISDTQDIKKQREQFANLSTNMIALAKGTKLGAQPIYETYCPMKKASWLSDSKAIKNPYYGSTMLSCGKVVGTINQ
;
A
#
# COMPACT_ATOMS: atom_id res chain seq x y z
N ILE A 1 2.27 -7.40 -4.72
CA ILE A 1 3.49 -7.96 -4.08
C ILE A 1 3.17 -9.41 -3.70
N ALA A 2 3.42 -10.37 -4.60
CA ALA A 2 3.11 -11.79 -4.36
C ALA A 2 4.40 -12.56 -4.01
N GLY A 3 5.08 -12.15 -2.93
CA GLY A 3 6.29 -12.82 -2.44
C GLY A 3 7.56 -12.64 -3.29
N ASP A 4 7.56 -11.70 -4.22
CA ASP A 4 8.68 -11.40 -5.11
C ASP A 4 9.30 -10.06 -4.71
N ALA A 5 10.53 -10.12 -4.19
CA ALA A 5 11.20 -8.96 -3.62
C ALA A 5 11.58 -7.92 -4.68
N SER A 6 12.03 -8.38 -5.85
CA SER A 6 12.40 -7.49 -6.95
C SER A 6 11.17 -6.79 -7.53
N LYS A 7 10.04 -7.48 -7.66
CA LYS A 7 8.77 -6.84 -8.05
C LYS A 7 8.28 -5.85 -7.01
N ALA A 8 8.44 -6.14 -5.72
CA ALA A 8 8.05 -5.20 -4.67
C ALA A 8 8.89 -3.92 -4.72
N SER A 9 10.21 -4.05 -4.86
CA SER A 9 11.13 -2.92 -5.02
C SER A 9 10.79 -2.11 -6.27
N ALA A 10 10.59 -2.75 -7.43
CA ALA A 10 10.23 -2.08 -8.68
C ALA A 10 8.90 -1.32 -8.59
N ASN A 11 7.88 -1.93 -7.99
CA ASN A 11 6.58 -1.27 -7.79
C ASN A 11 6.70 -0.08 -6.82
N ALA A 12 7.53 -0.18 -5.79
CA ALA A 12 7.79 0.94 -4.88
C ALA A 12 8.50 2.09 -5.61
N THR A 13 9.49 1.81 -6.45
CA THR A 13 10.12 2.82 -7.31
C THR A 13 9.11 3.49 -8.24
N GLN A 14 8.20 2.72 -8.82
CA GLN A 14 7.15 3.29 -9.67
C GLN A 14 6.20 4.19 -8.86
N PHE A 15 5.83 3.78 -7.66
CA PHE A 15 5.02 4.60 -6.76
C PHE A 15 5.73 5.91 -6.40
N ILE A 16 7.02 5.88 -6.08
CA ILE A 16 7.82 7.09 -5.78
C ILE A 16 7.76 8.09 -6.94
N LYS A 17 7.90 7.61 -8.19
CA LYS A 17 7.80 8.46 -9.38
C LYS A 17 6.44 9.14 -9.51
N VAL A 18 5.36 8.38 -9.27
CA VAL A 18 3.99 8.92 -9.31
C VAL A 18 3.77 9.90 -8.17
N ALA A 19 4.16 9.55 -6.94
CA ALA A 19 3.99 10.35 -5.74
C ALA A 19 4.72 11.69 -5.82
N ASN A 20 5.92 11.73 -6.39
CA ASN A 20 6.66 12.98 -6.65
C ASN A 20 5.97 13.91 -7.65
N GLY A 21 5.05 13.40 -8.47
CA GLY A 21 4.27 14.19 -9.43
C GLY A 21 2.94 14.72 -8.87
N ILE A 22 2.59 14.41 -7.62
CA ILE A 22 1.33 14.85 -7.02
C ILE A 22 1.48 16.27 -6.48
N ASP A 23 0.55 17.15 -6.85
CA ASP A 23 0.48 18.51 -6.30
C ASP A 23 0.15 18.46 -4.79
N TYR A 24 0.99 19.10 -3.98
CA TYR A 24 0.84 19.23 -2.52
C TYR A 24 -0.44 19.97 -2.10
N LYS A 25 -1.13 20.63 -3.03
CA LYS A 25 -2.47 21.19 -2.80
C LYS A 25 -3.55 20.11 -2.70
N VAL A 26 -3.29 18.91 -3.22
CA VAL A 26 -4.19 17.75 -3.16
C VAL A 26 -3.93 16.91 -1.92
N ILE A 27 -2.67 16.83 -1.47
CA ILE A 27 -2.23 16.03 -0.33
C ILE A 27 -1.27 16.84 0.54
N ALA A 28 -1.55 16.92 1.85
CA ALA A 28 -0.67 17.62 2.79
C ALA A 28 0.79 17.12 2.69
N GLU A 29 1.73 18.06 2.71
CA GLU A 29 3.17 17.80 2.49
C GLU A 29 3.76 16.76 3.47
N GLY A 30 3.31 16.76 4.72
CA GLY A 30 3.72 15.75 5.70
C GLY A 30 3.31 14.33 5.33
N ASN A 31 2.13 14.16 4.72
CA ASN A 31 1.62 12.85 4.31
C ASN A 31 2.39 12.32 3.11
N ILE A 32 2.68 13.16 2.10
CA ILE A 32 3.43 12.70 0.93
C ILE A 32 4.88 12.33 1.29
N HIS A 33 5.54 13.08 2.18
CA HIS A 33 6.87 12.73 2.67
C HIS A 33 6.92 11.38 3.39
N ALA A 34 5.91 11.09 4.23
CA ALA A 34 5.83 9.79 4.91
C ALA A 34 5.69 8.64 3.89
N LEU A 35 4.83 8.81 2.89
CA LEU A 35 4.62 7.82 1.83
C LEU A 35 5.89 7.59 0.99
N LEU A 36 6.58 8.67 0.62
CA LEU A 36 7.84 8.59 -0.15
C LEU A 36 8.94 7.90 0.66
N LYS A 37 9.07 8.20 1.94
CA LYS A 37 10.04 7.56 2.85
C LYS A 37 9.77 6.06 2.97
N ASP A 38 8.51 5.68 3.19
CA ASP A 38 8.13 4.28 3.33
C ASP A 38 8.37 3.50 2.03
N ALA A 39 8.01 4.08 0.89
CA ALA A 39 8.24 3.48 -0.42
C ALA A 39 9.74 3.39 -0.76
N GLY A 40 10.55 4.39 -0.42
CA GLY A 40 12.00 4.35 -0.61
C GLY A 40 12.66 3.20 0.15
N THR A 41 12.25 3.00 1.39
CA THR A 41 12.74 1.86 2.19
C THR A 41 12.37 0.50 1.56
N ILE A 42 11.21 0.38 0.92
CA ILE A 42 10.82 -0.83 0.18
C ILE A 42 11.66 -0.99 -1.10
N SER A 43 11.92 0.10 -1.84
CA SER A 43 12.73 0.04 -3.07
C SER A 43 14.19 -0.33 -2.81
N ASP A 44 14.74 0.11 -1.69
CA ASP A 44 16.18 0.02 -1.41
C ASP A 44 16.62 -1.34 -0.84
N THR A 45 15.66 -2.22 -0.52
CA THR A 45 15.94 -3.55 0.01
C THR A 45 15.44 -4.65 -0.92
N GLN A 46 16.19 -5.77 -0.96
CA GLN A 46 15.79 -7.01 -1.64
C GLN A 46 15.30 -8.08 -0.64
N ASP A 47 15.16 -7.73 0.64
CA ASP A 47 14.62 -8.62 1.66
C ASP A 47 13.09 -8.50 1.72
N ILE A 48 12.40 -9.54 1.25
CA ILE A 48 10.94 -9.59 1.23
C ILE A 48 10.29 -9.43 2.61
N LYS A 49 10.97 -9.84 3.70
CA LYS A 49 10.45 -9.67 5.05
C LYS A 49 10.45 -8.20 5.44
N LYS A 50 11.56 -7.50 5.22
CA LYS A 50 11.68 -6.06 5.47
C LYS A 50 10.72 -5.25 4.61
N GLN A 51 10.57 -5.61 3.34
CA GLN A 51 9.59 -4.96 2.45
C GLN A 51 8.17 -5.12 2.96
N ARG A 52 7.78 -6.31 3.46
CA ARG A 52 6.44 -6.55 4.02
C ARG A 52 6.19 -5.80 5.31
N GLU A 53 7.21 -5.65 6.16
CA GLU A 53 7.13 -4.84 7.37
C GLU A 53 6.90 -3.37 7.02
N GLN A 54 7.73 -2.83 6.12
CA GLN A 54 7.58 -1.45 5.69
C GLN A 54 6.26 -1.20 4.93
N PHE A 55 5.79 -2.19 4.16
CA PHE A 55 4.52 -2.10 3.45
C PHE A 55 3.32 -1.93 4.40
N ALA A 56 3.39 -2.44 5.63
CA ALA A 56 2.32 -2.24 6.61
C ALA A 56 2.23 -0.77 7.06
N ASN A 57 3.37 -0.09 7.22
CA ASN A 57 3.44 1.34 7.53
C ASN A 57 2.92 2.17 6.36
N LEU A 58 3.42 1.89 5.15
CA LEU A 58 2.96 2.53 3.92
C LEU A 58 1.43 2.39 3.76
N SER A 59 0.92 1.19 3.99
CA SER A 59 -0.52 0.90 3.89
C SER A 59 -1.34 1.69 4.89
N THR A 60 -0.88 1.82 6.12
CA THR A 60 -1.57 2.60 7.17
C THR A 60 -1.69 4.07 6.75
N ASN A 61 -0.58 4.64 6.26
CA ASN A 61 -0.55 6.03 5.77
C ASN A 61 -1.44 6.22 4.52
N MET A 62 -1.43 5.27 3.58
CA MET A 62 -2.28 5.30 2.39
C MET A 62 -3.78 5.21 2.74
N ILE A 63 -4.16 4.39 3.73
CA ILE A 63 -5.56 4.28 4.16
C ILE A 63 -6.03 5.60 4.78
N ALA A 64 -5.21 6.21 5.65
CA ALA A 64 -5.53 7.49 6.27
C ALA A 64 -5.73 8.57 5.19
N LEU A 65 -4.82 8.62 4.21
CA LEU A 65 -4.92 9.51 3.06
C LEU A 65 -6.20 9.27 2.24
N ALA A 66 -6.46 8.02 1.84
CA ALA A 66 -7.61 7.69 1.00
C ALA A 66 -8.97 8.01 1.66
N LYS A 67 -9.04 8.01 2.99
CA LYS A 67 -10.24 8.40 3.75
C LYS A 67 -10.46 9.92 3.79
N GLY A 68 -9.41 10.72 3.65
CA GLY A 68 -9.47 12.19 3.70
C GLY A 68 -9.41 12.87 2.34
N THR A 69 -9.00 12.15 1.29
CA THR A 69 -8.72 12.73 -0.02
C THR A 69 -9.25 11.83 -1.14
N LYS A 70 -9.85 12.45 -2.16
CA LYS A 70 -10.24 11.78 -3.40
C LYS A 70 -9.00 11.51 -4.26
N LEU A 71 -8.61 10.25 -4.36
CA LEU A 71 -7.46 9.72 -5.10
C LEU A 71 -7.83 9.23 -6.51
N GLY A 72 -9.12 9.02 -6.82
CA GLY A 72 -9.55 8.51 -8.10
C GLY A 72 -11.05 8.64 -8.34
N ALA A 73 -11.58 7.86 -9.27
CA ALA A 73 -13.02 7.81 -9.59
C ALA A 73 -13.67 6.45 -9.23
N GLN A 74 -12.85 5.44 -8.91
CA GLN A 74 -13.31 4.09 -8.59
C GLN A 74 -13.24 3.85 -7.08
N PRO A 75 -14.16 3.07 -6.51
CA PRO A 75 -14.11 2.72 -5.10
C PRO A 75 -12.81 1.98 -4.77
N ILE A 76 -12.25 2.27 -3.60
CA ILE A 76 -11.08 1.58 -3.06
C ILE A 76 -11.52 0.70 -1.91
N TYR A 77 -11.05 -0.54 -1.87
CA TYR A 77 -11.40 -1.52 -0.84
C TYR A 77 -10.30 -1.60 0.22
N GLU A 78 -10.66 -1.38 1.47
CA GLU A 78 -9.77 -1.65 2.61
C GLU A 78 -9.88 -3.13 2.98
N THR A 79 -8.75 -3.83 2.92
CA THR A 79 -8.66 -5.25 3.26
C THR A 79 -7.78 -5.41 4.50
N TYR A 80 -8.22 -6.25 5.44
CA TYR A 80 -7.52 -6.53 6.69
C TYR A 80 -7.03 -7.98 6.74
N CYS A 81 -5.81 -8.18 7.24
CA CYS A 81 -5.25 -9.50 7.56
C CYS A 81 -5.20 -9.67 9.09
N PRO A 82 -6.01 -10.57 9.69
CA PRO A 82 -6.03 -10.77 11.14
C PRO A 82 -4.73 -11.38 11.69
N MET A 83 -3.99 -12.15 10.88
CA MET A 83 -2.74 -12.77 11.31
C MET A 83 -1.59 -11.75 11.42
N LYS A 84 -1.46 -10.86 10.43
CA LYS A 84 -0.46 -9.79 10.43
C LYS A 84 -0.90 -8.59 11.29
N LYS A 85 -2.19 -8.49 11.61
CA LYS A 85 -2.84 -7.32 12.23
C LYS A 85 -2.59 -6.03 11.44
N ALA A 86 -2.68 -6.12 10.12
CA ALA A 86 -2.42 -5.02 9.20
C ALA A 86 -3.48 -4.94 8.10
N SER A 87 -3.75 -3.72 7.63
CA SER A 87 -4.64 -3.44 6.50
C SER A 87 -3.85 -3.04 5.25
N TRP A 88 -4.49 -3.10 4.09
CA TRP A 88 -4.02 -2.50 2.84
C TRP A 88 -5.19 -2.09 1.94
N LEU A 89 -4.91 -1.25 0.95
CA LEU A 89 -5.89 -0.83 -0.06
C LEU A 89 -5.80 -1.72 -1.31
N SER A 90 -6.96 -1.97 -1.93
CA SER A 90 -7.11 -2.73 -3.15
C SER A 90 -8.10 -2.04 -4.09
N ASP A 91 -7.85 -2.10 -5.40
CA ASP A 91 -8.78 -1.67 -6.45
C ASP A 91 -9.86 -2.73 -6.76
N SER A 92 -9.72 -3.93 -6.19
CA SER A 92 -10.62 -5.05 -6.37
C SER A 92 -11.02 -5.69 -5.05
N LYS A 93 -12.24 -6.25 -5.00
CA LYS A 93 -12.70 -7.09 -3.88
C LYS A 93 -11.97 -8.44 -3.82
N ALA A 94 -11.31 -8.86 -4.91
CA ALA A 94 -10.51 -10.07 -4.91
C ALA A 94 -9.27 -9.89 -4.03
N ILE A 95 -9.15 -10.72 -2.99
CA ILE A 95 -8.07 -10.62 -2.00
C ILE A 95 -6.77 -11.17 -2.60
N LYS A 96 -5.71 -10.35 -2.54
CA LYS A 96 -4.32 -10.70 -2.87
C LYS A 96 -3.40 -10.28 -1.73
N ASN A 97 -3.31 -11.12 -0.71
CA ASN A 97 -2.58 -10.84 0.53
C ASN A 97 -1.07 -10.63 0.28
N PRO A 98 -0.51 -9.45 0.57
CA PRO A 98 0.89 -9.14 0.31
C PRO A 98 1.86 -9.73 1.36
N TYR A 99 1.35 -10.13 2.53
CA TYR A 99 2.16 -10.46 3.71
C TYR A 99 2.63 -11.91 3.75
N TYR A 100 1.91 -12.83 3.08
CA TYR A 100 2.16 -14.27 3.20
C TYR A 100 2.42 -14.99 1.87
N GLY A 101 2.56 -14.25 0.76
CA GLY A 101 2.89 -14.83 -0.55
C GLY A 101 1.79 -15.74 -1.08
N SER A 102 2.17 -16.74 -1.88
CA SER A 102 1.23 -17.66 -2.53
C SER A 102 0.44 -18.53 -1.54
N THR A 103 1.04 -18.89 -0.41
CA THR A 103 0.45 -19.81 0.58
C THR A 103 -0.85 -19.29 1.20
N MET A 104 -1.05 -17.97 1.24
CA MET A 104 -2.26 -17.36 1.80
C MET A 104 -2.77 -16.21 0.94
N LEU A 105 -2.60 -16.31 -0.38
CA LEU A 105 -2.89 -15.21 -1.31
C LEU A 105 -4.35 -14.72 -1.19
N SER A 106 -5.30 -15.61 -0.95
CA SER A 106 -6.73 -15.28 -0.79
C SER A 106 -7.16 -14.99 0.66
N CYS A 107 -6.23 -15.03 1.63
CA CYS A 107 -6.55 -14.86 3.04
C CYS A 107 -6.65 -13.37 3.43
N GLY A 108 -7.78 -12.98 4.01
CA GLY A 108 -8.05 -11.64 4.50
C GLY A 108 -9.55 -11.37 4.53
N LYS A 109 -9.94 -10.15 4.87
CA LYS A 109 -11.34 -9.71 4.79
C LYS A 109 -11.41 -8.28 4.29
N VAL A 110 -12.29 -8.00 3.33
CA VAL A 110 -12.65 -6.62 3.00
C VAL A 110 -13.44 -6.05 4.18
N VAL A 111 -12.89 -5.01 4.82
CA VAL A 111 -13.45 -4.39 6.02
C VAL A 111 -14.04 -3.01 5.76
N GLY A 112 -13.72 -2.41 4.61
CA GLY A 112 -14.23 -1.11 4.23
C GLY A 112 -14.27 -0.90 2.73
N THR A 113 -15.13 0.02 2.29
CA THR A 113 -15.14 0.57 0.94
C THR A 113 -15.06 2.08 1.06
N ILE A 114 -14.06 2.66 0.42
CA ILE A 114 -13.83 4.10 0.35
C ILE A 114 -14.31 4.55 -1.03
N ASN A 115 -15.44 5.24 -1.08
CA ASN A 115 -15.95 5.82 -2.31
C ASN A 115 -15.08 7.01 -2.69
N GLN A 116 -14.59 7.02 -3.94
CA GLN A 116 -13.70 8.07 -4.45
C GLN A 116 -14.49 9.14 -5.17
#